data_AF-A0A7G7UFJ1-F1
#
_entry.id   AF-A0A7G7UFJ1-F1
#
_cell.length_a   1.000
_cell.length_b   1.000
_cell.length_c   1.000
_cell.angle_alpha   90.00
_cell.angle_beta   90.00
_cell.angle_gamma   90.00
#
_symmetry.space_group_name_H-M   'P 1'
#
loop_
_entity.id
_entity.type
_entity.pdbx_description
1 polymer ?
#
loop_
_entity_poly.entity_id
_entity_poly.type
_entity_poly.pdbx_seq_one_letter_code
_entity_poly.pdbx_strand_id
1 'polypeptide(L)'
;MRVMKLFFLVTDIGFILYWLSAGFSLMPESWAFTHYQDPFMIAWNWSFFPLDILISITGLYSLYLQRVKRAIWRQMALISLVLTFCSGLQALSFWTFSGDFDLAWWLFNGYLLIYPLFFIHRLLSKQCE
;
A
#
# COMPACT_ATOMS: atom_id res chain seq x y z
N MET A 1 10.25 -9.12 -13.88
CA MET A 1 10.18 -7.65 -13.67
C MET A 1 8.88 -6.98 -14.13
N ARG A 2 8.32 -7.31 -15.32
CA ARG A 2 7.05 -6.70 -15.81
C ARG A 2 5.88 -6.81 -14.83
N VAL A 3 5.76 -7.97 -14.17
CA VAL A 3 4.70 -8.21 -13.17
C VAL A 3 4.86 -7.29 -11.94
N MET A 4 6.05 -7.22 -11.34
CA MET A 4 6.31 -6.33 -10.19
C MET A 4 6.02 -4.86 -10.51
N LYS A 5 6.40 -4.42 -11.73
CA LYS A 5 6.07 -3.08 -12.21
C LYS A 5 4.56 -2.85 -12.25
N LEU A 6 3.79 -3.82 -12.72
CA LEU A 6 2.32 -3.70 -12.74
C LEU A 6 1.77 -3.56 -11.32
N PHE A 7 2.21 -4.39 -10.37
CA PHE A 7 1.78 -4.31 -8.98
C PHE A 7 2.10 -2.95 -8.35
N PHE A 8 3.31 -2.42 -8.58
CA PHE A 8 3.69 -1.09 -8.08
C PHE A 8 2.79 -0.01 -8.69
N LEU A 9 2.59 -0.02 -10.01
CA LEU A 9 1.72 0.98 -10.63
C LEU A 9 0.28 0.89 -10.14
N VAL A 10 -0.29 -0.31 -10.00
CA VAL A 10 -1.66 -0.49 -9.51
C VAL A 10 -1.78 -0.03 -8.06
N THR A 11 -0.86 -0.47 -7.18
CA THR A 11 -0.88 -0.10 -5.76
C THR A 11 -0.62 1.39 -5.55
N ASP A 12 0.45 1.93 -6.14
CA ASP A 12 0.89 3.31 -5.91
C ASP A 12 -0.12 4.32 -6.49
N ILE A 13 -0.64 4.06 -7.70
CA ILE A 13 -1.70 4.90 -8.27
C ILE A 13 -2.99 4.74 -7.44
N GLY A 14 -3.28 3.52 -6.98
CA GLY A 14 -4.42 3.26 -6.10
C GLY A 14 -4.37 4.09 -4.81
N PHE A 15 -3.22 4.13 -4.13
CA PHE A 15 -3.01 4.97 -2.95
C PHE A 15 -3.18 6.45 -3.26
N ILE A 16 -2.56 6.94 -4.34
CA ILE A 16 -2.69 8.35 -4.73
C ILE A 16 -4.16 8.71 -4.99
N LEU A 17 -4.88 7.89 -5.75
CA LEU A 17 -6.29 8.11 -6.06
C LEU A 17 -7.18 8.05 -4.82
N TYR A 18 -6.92 7.09 -3.94
CA TYR A 18 -7.61 6.97 -2.65
C TYR A 18 -7.42 8.24 -1.81
N TRP A 19 -6.18 8.69 -1.64
CA TRP A 19 -5.86 9.84 -0.82
C TRP A 19 -6.31 11.18 -1.43
N LEU A 20 -6.30 11.31 -2.75
CA LEU A 20 -6.94 12.43 -3.43
C LEU A 20 -8.45 12.43 -3.14
N SER A 21 -9.10 11.27 -3.23
CA SER A 21 -10.54 11.15 -2.97
C SER A 21 -10.89 11.47 -1.52
N ALA A 22 -10.10 10.96 -0.56
CA ALA A 22 -10.26 11.23 0.86
C ALA A 22 -10.00 12.71 1.19
N GLY A 23 -8.91 13.29 0.67
CA GLY A 23 -8.54 14.69 0.93
C GLY A 23 -9.51 15.72 0.35
N PHE A 24 -10.12 15.43 -0.80
CA PHE A 24 -11.15 16.29 -1.41
C PHE A 24 -12.58 15.95 -0.95
N SER A 25 -12.74 15.04 0.02
CA SER A 25 -14.07 14.57 0.50
C SER A 25 -14.97 14.07 -0.64
N LEU A 26 -14.38 13.45 -1.67
CA LEU A 26 -15.07 12.93 -2.85
C LEU A 26 -15.64 11.52 -2.63
N MET A 27 -15.33 10.89 -1.49
CA MET A 27 -15.73 9.51 -1.21
C MET A 27 -17.17 9.48 -0.67
N PRO A 28 -18.11 8.77 -1.31
CA PRO A 28 -19.46 8.63 -0.81
C PRO A 28 -19.48 7.84 0.51
N GLU A 29 -20.31 8.23 1.47
CA GLU A 29 -20.40 7.57 2.79
C GLU A 29 -20.66 6.06 2.69
N SER A 30 -21.36 5.60 1.65
CA SER A 30 -21.62 4.18 1.39
C SER A 30 -20.37 3.34 1.10
N TRP A 31 -19.25 3.97 0.77
CA TRP A 31 -17.96 3.31 0.49
C TRP A 31 -16.99 3.44 1.65
N ALA A 32 -17.36 4.20 2.67
CA ALA A 32 -16.55 4.39 3.86
C ALA A 32 -16.67 3.16 4.78
N PHE A 33 -15.64 2.93 5.59
CA PHE A 33 -15.65 1.86 6.59
C PHE A 33 -16.68 2.15 7.71
N THR A 34 -17.09 1.11 8.42
CA THR A 34 -18.04 1.18 9.54
C THR A 34 -17.63 2.26 10.55
N HIS A 35 -18.56 3.12 10.98
CA HIS A 35 -18.29 4.25 11.88
C HIS A 35 -17.33 5.32 11.35
N TYR A 36 -17.34 5.61 10.04
CA TYR A 36 -16.51 6.67 9.42
C TYR A 36 -16.67 8.08 10.04
N GLN A 37 -17.76 8.34 10.76
CA GLN A 37 -17.96 9.61 11.46
C GLN A 37 -17.32 9.66 12.85
N ASP A 38 -16.80 8.54 13.38
CA ASP A 38 -16.05 8.52 14.63
C ASP A 38 -14.69 9.23 14.44
N PRO A 39 -14.40 10.32 15.19
CA PRO A 39 -13.13 11.02 15.12
C PRO A 39 -11.91 10.11 15.31
N PHE A 40 -12.04 9.04 16.11
CA PHE A 40 -10.96 8.07 16.30
C PHE A 40 -10.66 7.30 15.01
N MET A 41 -11.71 6.85 14.32
CA MET A 41 -11.56 6.10 13.08
C MET A 41 -11.03 6.98 11.93
N ILE A 42 -11.44 8.26 11.90
CA ILE A 42 -10.87 9.25 10.98
C ILE A 42 -9.37 9.42 11.26
N ALA A 43 -8.98 9.67 12.50
CA ALA A 43 -7.57 9.83 12.87
C ALA A 43 -6.74 8.57 12.57
N TRP A 44 -7.31 7.39 12.85
CA TRP A 44 -6.69 6.11 12.53
C TRP A 44 -6.49 5.95 11.02
N ASN A 45 -7.49 6.24 10.20
CA ASN A 45 -7.35 6.19 8.75
C ASN A 45 -6.29 7.18 8.25
N TRP A 46 -6.34 8.43 8.70
CA TRP A 46 -5.35 9.46 8.35
C TRP A 46 -3.92 9.12 8.77
N SER A 47 -3.73 8.23 9.75
CA SER A 47 -2.41 7.74 10.12
C SER A 47 -1.72 6.93 9.01
N PHE A 48 -2.50 6.38 8.07
CA PHE A 48 -1.97 5.67 6.89
C PHE A 48 -1.47 6.61 5.80
N PHE A 49 -1.97 7.85 5.72
CA PHE A 49 -1.57 8.82 4.69
C PHE A 49 -0.05 8.97 4.52
N PRO A 50 0.72 9.32 5.56
CA PRO A 50 2.17 9.45 5.41
C PRO A 50 2.84 8.13 4.97
N LEU A 51 2.35 6.99 5.43
CA LEU A 51 2.88 5.67 5.07
C LEU A 51 2.62 5.34 3.60
N ASP A 52 1.38 5.48 3.15
CA ASP A 52 0.94 5.18 1.78
C ASP A 52 1.58 6.11 0.73
N ILE A 53 1.79 7.37 1.09
CA ILE A 53 2.55 8.30 0.25
C ILE A 53 4.02 7.88 0.17
N LEU A 54 4.66 7.47 1.27
CA LEU A 54 6.03 6.96 1.24
C LEU A 54 6.14 5.67 0.42
N ILE A 55 5.16 4.76 0.50
CA ILE A 55 5.07 3.58 -0.36
C ILE A 55 5.09 4.01 -1.82
N SER A 56 4.22 4.95 -2.20
CA SER A 56 4.07 5.42 -3.57
C SER A 56 5.32 6.13 -4.09
N ILE A 57 5.94 6.98 -3.27
CA ILE A 57 7.19 7.68 -3.62
C ILE A 57 8.30 6.66 -3.88
N THR A 58 8.52 5.73 -2.94
CA THR A 58 9.60 4.74 -3.04
C THR A 58 9.37 3.73 -4.16
N GLY A 59 8.11 3.31 -4.37
CA GLY A 59 7.68 2.41 -5.44
C GLY A 59 7.92 3.01 -6.83
N LEU A 60 7.32 4.17 -7.11
CA LEU A 60 7.49 4.88 -8.38
C LEU A 60 8.95 5.29 -8.63
N TYR A 61 9.67 5.74 -7.59
CA TYR A 61 11.08 6.09 -7.71
C TYR A 61 11.95 4.89 -8.05
N SER A 62 11.64 3.70 -7.50
CA SER A 62 12.33 2.47 -7.88
C SER A 62 12.14 2.14 -9.37
N LEU A 63 10.94 2.35 -9.92
CA LEU A 63 10.67 2.12 -11.34
C LEU A 63 11.42 3.11 -12.23
N TYR A 64 11.50 4.38 -11.81
CA TYR A 64 12.31 5.39 -12.47
C TYR A 64 13.81 5.00 -12.47
N LEU A 65 14.36 4.66 -11.31
CA LEU A 65 15.76 4.24 -11.17
C LEU A 65 16.10 3.01 -12.01
N GLN A 66 15.17 2.05 -12.08
CA GLN A 66 15.29 0.88 -12.93
C GLN A 66 15.36 1.29 -14.42
N ARG A 67 14.50 2.21 -14.86
CA ARG A 67 14.50 2.73 -16.24
C ARG A 67 15.82 3.40 -16.60
N VAL A 68 16.43 4.15 -15.67
CA VAL A 68 17.74 4.79 -15.86
C VAL A 68 18.92 3.87 -15.48
N LYS A 69 18.68 2.56 -15.32
CA LYS A 69 19.69 1.52 -15.04
C LYS A 69 20.55 1.75 -13.79
N ARG A 70 20.01 2.42 -12.77
CA ARG A 70 20.70 2.67 -11.49
C ARG A 70 20.49 1.51 -10.53
N ALA A 71 21.55 0.83 -10.10
CA ALA A 71 21.48 -0.37 -9.25
C ALA A 71 20.69 -0.19 -7.94
N ILE A 72 20.63 1.03 -7.41
CA ILE A 72 19.88 1.38 -6.19
C ILE A 72 18.35 1.16 -6.29
N TRP A 73 17.84 0.92 -7.50
CA TRP A 73 16.42 0.62 -7.73
C TRP A 73 15.93 -0.55 -6.87
N ARG A 74 16.78 -1.55 -6.63
CA ARG A 74 16.43 -2.75 -5.84
C ARG A 74 16.15 -2.37 -4.39
N GLN A 75 17.00 -1.56 -3.78
CA GLN A 75 16.83 -1.10 -2.40
C GLN A 75 15.55 -0.26 -2.26
N MET A 76 15.28 0.63 -3.21
CA MET A 76 14.04 1.43 -3.19
C MET A 76 12.79 0.55 -3.35
N ALA A 77 12.84 -0.46 -4.22
CA ALA A 77 11.75 -1.42 -4.37
C ALA A 77 11.54 -2.26 -3.09
N LEU A 78 12.63 -2.68 -2.43
CA LEU A 78 12.54 -3.40 -1.16
C LEU A 78 11.88 -2.56 -0.07
N ILE A 79 12.26 -1.28 0.05
CA ILE A 79 11.66 -0.35 1.00
C ILE A 79 10.15 -0.22 0.73
N SER A 80 9.75 0.04 -0.52
CA SER A 80 8.34 0.13 -0.91
C SER A 80 7.55 -1.13 -0.55
N LEU A 81 8.10 -2.30 -0.84
CA LEU A 81 7.48 -3.59 -0.51
C LEU A 81 7.31 -3.80 1.00
N VAL A 82 8.33 -3.49 1.80
CA VAL A 82 8.27 -3.62 3.26
C VAL A 82 7.26 -2.64 3.85
N LEU A 83 7.24 -1.39 3.38
CA LEU A 83 6.24 -0.42 3.83
C LEU A 83 4.82 -0.85 3.46
N THR A 84 4.63 -1.40 2.25
CA THR A 84 3.32 -1.92 1.82
C THR A 84 2.84 -3.06 2.71
N PHE A 85 3.74 -4.00 3.03
CA PHE A 85 3.46 -5.08 3.97
C PHE A 85 3.05 -4.53 5.34
N CYS A 86 3.78 -3.55 5.87
CA CYS A 86 3.47 -2.92 7.15
C CYS A 86 2.10 -2.21 7.12
N SER A 87 1.76 -1.52 6.03
CA SER A 87 0.44 -0.88 5.86
C SER A 87 -0.69 -1.91 5.94
N GLY A 88 -0.60 -2.99 5.15
CA GLY A 88 -1.59 -4.08 5.19
C GLY A 88 -1.67 -4.77 6.56
N LEU A 89 -0.52 -5.01 7.22
CA LEU A 89 -0.46 -5.62 8.54
C LEU A 89 -1.11 -4.74 9.61
N GLN A 90 -0.81 -3.44 9.62
CA GLN A 90 -1.38 -2.48 10.55
C GLN A 90 -2.91 -2.46 10.45
N ALA A 91 -3.44 -2.40 9.22
CA ALA A 91 -4.87 -2.38 8.98
C ALA A 91 -5.56 -3.67 9.44
N LEU A 92 -5.07 -4.83 9.00
CA LEU A 92 -5.67 -6.12 9.38
C LEU A 92 -5.55 -6.41 10.88
N SER A 93 -4.45 -6.00 11.51
CA SER A 93 -4.29 -6.14 12.96
C SER A 93 -5.35 -5.33 13.69
N PHE A 94 -5.52 -4.05 13.31
CA PHE A 94 -6.56 -3.19 13.89
C PHE A 94 -7.96 -3.80 13.71
N TRP A 95 -8.33 -4.20 12.50
CA TRP A 95 -9.65 -4.77 12.23
C TRP A 95 -9.91 -6.06 13.01
N THR A 96 -8.89 -6.92 13.13
CA THR A 96 -8.98 -8.14 13.95
C THR A 96 -9.25 -7.82 15.41
N PHE A 97 -8.57 -6.82 15.99
CA PHE A 97 -8.80 -6.41 17.38
C PHE A 97 -10.13 -5.70 17.59
N SER A 98 -10.56 -4.90 16.61
CA SER A 98 -11.84 -4.19 16.63
C SER A 98 -13.04 -5.11 16.35
N GLY A 99 -12.81 -6.34 15.90
CA GLY A 99 -13.86 -7.32 15.55
C GLY A 99 -14.65 -6.96 14.29
N ASP A 100 -14.11 -6.10 13.43
CA ASP A 100 -14.71 -5.72 12.15
C ASP A 100 -14.12 -6.57 11.02
N PHE A 101 -15.00 -7.21 10.26
CA PHE A 101 -14.65 -8.14 9.19
C PHE A 101 -15.27 -7.75 7.85
N ASP A 102 -15.41 -6.45 7.58
CA ASP A 102 -15.83 -6.00 6.25
C ASP A 102 -14.94 -6.60 5.16
N LEU A 103 -15.57 -7.36 4.27
CA LEU A 103 -14.87 -8.17 3.28
C LEU A 103 -14.07 -7.31 2.29
N ALA A 104 -14.58 -6.14 1.92
CA ALA A 104 -13.89 -5.28 0.96
C ALA A 104 -12.59 -4.75 1.57
N TRP A 105 -12.65 -4.21 2.79
CA TRP A 105 -11.47 -3.69 3.49
C TRP A 105 -10.47 -4.79 3.84
N TRP A 106 -10.94 -5.97 4.21
CA TRP A 106 -10.08 -7.13 4.44
C TRP A 106 -9.37 -7.58 3.16
N LEU A 107 -10.06 -7.60 2.01
CA LEU A 107 -9.46 -7.97 0.73
C LEU A 107 -8.41 -6.95 0.28
N PHE A 108 -8.69 -5.65 0.37
CA PHE A 108 -7.73 -4.61 0.02
C PHE A 108 -6.47 -4.68 0.90
N ASN A 109 -6.63 -4.73 2.22
CA ASN A 109 -5.49 -4.78 3.14
C ASN A 109 -4.76 -6.13 3.11
N GLY A 110 -5.48 -7.23 2.86
CA GLY A 110 -4.91 -8.55 2.62
C GLY A 110 -4.08 -8.60 1.35
N TYR A 111 -4.51 -7.93 0.28
CA TYR A 111 -3.68 -7.74 -0.90
C TYR A 111 -2.35 -7.05 -0.54
N LEU A 112 -2.41 -5.91 0.17
CA LEU A 112 -1.23 -5.15 0.59
C LEU A 112 -0.29 -5.96 1.49
N LEU A 113 -0.84 -6.84 2.34
CA LEU A 113 -0.04 -7.73 3.18
C LEU A 113 0.66 -8.83 2.37
N ILE A 114 -0.04 -9.46 1.43
CA ILE A 114 0.40 -10.72 0.83
C ILE A 114 1.28 -10.50 -0.40
N TYR A 115 0.93 -9.58 -1.30
CA TYR A 115 1.68 -9.42 -2.55
C TYR A 115 3.16 -9.06 -2.33
N PRO A 116 3.54 -8.22 -1.33
CA PRO A 116 4.93 -7.83 -1.18
C PRO A 116 5.85 -9.00 -0.83
N LEU A 117 5.36 -9.98 -0.06
CA LEU A 117 6.14 -11.15 0.36
C LEU A 117 6.70 -11.92 -0.84
N PHE A 118 5.91 -12.08 -1.91
CA PHE A 118 6.36 -12.76 -3.13
C PHE A 118 7.50 -12.01 -3.83
N PHE A 119 7.43 -10.67 -3.88
CA PHE A 119 8.46 -9.87 -4.54
C PHE A 119 9.69 -9.62 -3.67
N ILE A 120 9.53 -9.52 -2.35
CA ILE A 120 10.64 -9.49 -1.40
C ILE A 120 11.47 -10.76 -1.55
N HIS A 121 10.82 -11.93 -1.52
CA HIS A 121 11.51 -13.21 -1.70
C HIS A 121 12.30 -13.24 -3.02
N ARG A 122 11.68 -12.87 -4.14
CA ARG A 122 12.32 -12.82 -5.46
C ARG A 122 13.48 -11.82 -5.54
N LEU A 123 13.35 -10.67 -4.89
CA LEU A 123 14.36 -9.62 -4.91
C LEU A 123 15.60 -10.03 -4.11
N LEU A 124 15.41 -10.74 -2.99
CA LEU A 124 16.49 -11.26 -2.14
C LEU A 124 17.15 -12.51 -2.73
N SER A 125 16.40 -13.38 -3.41
CA SER A 125 16.91 -14.63 -4.02
C SER A 125 17.71 -14.44 -5.32
N LYS A 126 17.97 -13.18 -5.73
CA LYS A 126 18.59 -12.82 -7.03
C LYS A 126 17.85 -13.34 -8.28
N GLN A 127 16.62 -13.87 -8.15
CA GLN A 127 15.81 -14.38 -9.27
C GLN A 127 15.24 -13.27 -10.19
N CYS A 128 15.57 -12.00 -9.93
CA CYS A 128 15.11 -10.85 -10.70
C CYS A 128 16.12 -10.36 -11.77
N GLU A 129 17.17 -11.14 -12.07
CA GLU A 129 18.10 -10.89 -13.20
C GLU A 129 17.47 -11.22 -14.55
#